data_AF-A0A959ALK3-F1
#
_entry.id   AF-A0A959ALK3-F1
#
_cell.length_a   1.000
_cell.length_b   1.000
_cell.length_c   1.000
_cell.angle_alpha   90.00
_cell.angle_beta   90.00
_cell.angle_gamma   90.00
#
_symmetry.space_group_name_H-M   'P 1'
#
loop_
_entity.id
_entity.type
_entity.pdbx_description
1 polymer ?
#
loop_
_entity_poly.entity_id
_entity_poly.type
_entity_poly.pdbx_seq_one_letter_code
_entity_poly.pdbx_strand_id
1 'polypeptide(L)'
;MTHPPIRRFTAFGHSFDMILIEGGAFRRGMEKGDPDYWGVEQPVRRVTVPAFYLGRLPVTQAFWQAVTRETPAYFSGEQRPVEQVSWDAARSFAEKIRQKTD
;
A
#
# COMPACT_ATOMS: atom_id res chain seq x y z
N MET A 1 10.62 19.56 11.17
CA MET A 1 9.77 18.40 10.82
C MET A 1 10.69 17.20 10.70
N THR A 2 10.58 16.22 11.58
CA THR A 2 11.35 14.97 11.49
C THR A 2 10.73 14.11 10.39
N HIS A 3 11.54 13.60 9.46
CA HIS A 3 11.05 12.62 8.48
C HIS A 3 10.46 11.42 9.24
N PRO A 4 9.28 10.90 8.82
CA PRO A 4 8.71 9.73 9.47
C PRO A 4 9.70 8.57 9.36
N PRO A 5 9.88 7.78 10.44
CA PRO A 5 10.90 6.74 10.44
C PRO A 5 10.57 5.70 9.36
N ILE A 6 11.55 5.47 8.48
CA ILE A 6 11.50 4.41 7.48
C ILE A 6 12.08 3.16 8.12
N ARG A 7 11.28 2.08 8.16
CA ARG A 7 11.76 0.75 8.54
C ARG A 7 11.84 -0.12 7.29
N ARG A 8 12.99 -0.77 7.11
CA ARG A 8 13.18 -1.76 6.04
C ARG A 8 12.82 -3.14 6.56
N PHE A 9 12.03 -3.86 5.77
CA PHE A 9 11.64 -5.24 6.00
C PHE A 9 12.17 -6.11 4.87
N THR A 10 12.34 -7.40 5.14
CA THR A 10 12.76 -8.38 4.14
C THR A 10 11.81 -9.57 4.16
N ALA A 11 11.36 -10.00 2.99
CA ALA A 11 10.58 -11.23 2.82
C ALA A 11 10.88 -11.81 1.44
N PHE A 12 10.97 -13.14 1.33
CA PHE A 12 11.23 -13.83 0.06
C PHE A 12 12.46 -13.30 -0.72
N GLY A 13 13.50 -12.86 -0.02
CA GLY A 13 14.72 -12.32 -0.64
C GLY A 13 14.58 -10.89 -1.17
N HIS A 14 13.44 -10.23 -0.97
CA HIS A 14 13.21 -8.84 -1.35
C HIS A 14 13.15 -7.94 -0.12
N SER A 15 13.79 -6.78 -0.22
CA SER A 15 13.67 -5.72 0.78
C SER A 15 12.66 -4.67 0.35
N PHE A 16 11.83 -4.21 1.27
CA PHE A 16 10.87 -3.14 1.04
C PHE A 16 10.83 -2.19 2.23
N ASP A 17 10.64 -0.91 1.92
CA ASP A 17 10.56 0.16 2.92
C ASP A 17 9.11 0.37 3.33
N MET A 18 8.85 0.44 4.63
CA MET A 18 7.60 0.94 5.17
C MET A 18 7.84 2.20 5.99
N ILE A 19 6.88 3.12 5.92
CA ILE A 19 6.88 4.38 6.66
C ILE A 19 5.94 4.22 7.84
N LEU A 20 6.39 4.58 9.04
CA LEU A 20 5.48 4.75 10.18
C LEU A 20 4.60 5.97 9.94
N ILE A 21 3.30 5.73 9.84
CA ILE A 21 2.28 6.77 9.88
C ILE A 21 1.83 6.89 11.33
N GLU A 22 2.12 8.04 11.93
CA GLU A 22 1.70 8.33 13.30
C GLU A 22 0.17 8.29 13.43
N GLY A 23 -0.29 7.79 14.58
CA GLY A 23 -1.70 7.79 14.91
C GLY A 23 -2.23 9.21 15.04
N GLY A 24 -3.45 9.44 14.58
CA GLY A 24 -4.01 10.79 14.58
C GLY A 24 -5.38 10.88 13.95
N ALA A 25 -5.90 12.10 13.95
CA ALA A 25 -7.18 12.42 13.34
C ALA A 25 -6.99 13.30 12.10
N PHE A 26 -7.70 12.95 11.02
CA PHE A 26 -7.70 13.71 9.77
C PHE A 26 -9.13 13.83 9.22
N ARG A 27 -9.33 14.74 8.26
CA ARG A 27 -10.59 14.85 7.53
C ARG A 27 -10.51 13.98 6.27
N ARG A 28 -11.47 13.07 6.11
CA ARG A 28 -11.61 12.20 4.93
C ARG A 28 -12.91 12.48 4.21
N GLY A 29 -12.87 12.43 2.88
CA GLY A 29 -13.98 12.69 1.99
C GLY A 29 -13.78 14.01 1.25
N MET A 30 -14.78 14.41 0.47
CA MET A 30 -14.72 15.60 -0.36
C MET A 30 -15.98 16.46 -0.15
N GLU A 31 -15.85 17.77 -0.25
CA GLU A 31 -16.98 18.71 -0.13
C GLU A 31 -17.44 19.18 -1.50
N LYS A 32 -18.72 19.56 -1.59
CA LYS A 32 -19.28 20.13 -2.82
C LYS A 32 -18.60 21.47 -3.10
N GLY A 33 -17.74 21.50 -4.12
CA GLY A 33 -16.95 22.69 -4.47
C GLY A 33 -15.48 22.38 -4.76
N ASP A 34 -15.00 21.19 -4.41
CA ASP A 34 -13.66 20.74 -4.81
C ASP A 34 -13.59 20.49 -6.34
N PRO A 35 -12.48 20.83 -7.02
CA PRO A 35 -12.32 20.63 -8.46
C PRO A 35 -12.50 19.17 -8.91
N ASP A 36 -12.13 18.22 -8.04
CA ASP A 36 -12.19 16.78 -8.29
C ASP A 36 -13.45 16.14 -7.70
N TYR A 37 -14.47 16.93 -7.40
CA TYR A 37 -15.70 16.47 -6.74
C TYR A 37 -16.35 15.28 -7.43
N TRP A 38 -16.40 14.16 -6.71
CA TRP A 38 -17.17 12.98 -7.07
C TRP A 38 -18.14 12.64 -5.94
N GLY A 39 -19.44 12.67 -6.23
CA GLY A 39 -20.50 12.71 -5.20
C GLY A 39 -20.49 11.58 -4.17
N VAL A 40 -19.91 10.42 -4.52
CA VAL A 40 -19.79 9.24 -3.63
C VAL A 40 -18.72 9.41 -2.54
N GLU A 41 -17.86 10.42 -2.62
CA GLU A 41 -16.79 10.69 -1.64
C GLU A 41 -17.24 11.60 -0.49
N GLN A 42 -18.50 12.02 -0.49
CA GLN A 42 -19.12 12.77 0.61
C GLN A 42 -19.59 11.89 1.78
N PRO A 43 -19.81 12.49 2.96
CA PRO A 43 -19.38 13.83 3.35
C PRO A 43 -17.94 13.83 3.86
N VAL A 44 -17.34 15.02 3.97
CA VAL A 44 -16.12 15.18 4.78
C VAL A 44 -16.44 14.82 6.23
N ARG A 45 -15.67 13.89 6.79
CA ARG A 45 -15.78 13.47 8.20
C ARG A 45 -14.43 13.34 8.86
N ARG A 46 -14.39 13.62 10.17
CA ARG A 46 -13.20 13.40 11.00
C ARG A 46 -13.05 11.89 11.25
N VAL A 47 -11.87 11.35 10.95
CA VAL A 47 -11.50 9.95 11.16
C VAL A 47 -10.26 9.92 12.03
N THR A 48 -10.28 9.09 13.08
CA THR A 48 -9.11 8.80 13.91
C THR A 48 -8.61 7.40 13.58
N VAL A 49 -7.30 7.27 13.31
CA VAL A 49 -6.64 5.98 13.06
C VAL A 49 -5.48 5.80 14.03
N PRO A 50 -5.23 4.57 14.52
CA PRO A 50 -4.02 4.27 15.29
C PRO A 50 -2.78 4.41 14.40
N ALA A 51 -1.58 4.41 15.00
CA ALA A 51 -0.35 4.36 14.23
C ALA A 51 -0.23 3.03 13.46
N PHE A 52 0.32 3.08 12.24
CA PHE A 52 0.55 1.89 11.42
C PHE A 52 1.71 2.09 10.44
N TYR A 53 2.28 1.00 9.94
CA TYR A 53 3.25 1.04 8.85
C TYR A 53 2.55 0.96 7.49
N LEU A 54 2.96 1.80 6.54
CA LEU A 54 2.49 1.76 5.15
C LEU A 54 3.67 1.57 4.21
N GLY A 55 3.52 0.72 3.19
CA GLY A 55 4.54 0.55 2.15
C GLY A 55 4.87 1.89 1.50
N ARG A 56 6.16 2.24 1.42
CA ARG A 56 6.61 3.50 0.80
C ARG A 56 6.31 3.57 -0.69
N LEU A 57 6.28 2.42 -1.35
CA LEU A 57 6.02 2.25 -2.77
C LEU A 57 5.01 1.12 -2.98
N PRO A 58 4.28 1.11 -4.12
CA PRO A 58 3.50 -0.04 -4.53
C PRO A 58 4.34 -1.31 -4.63
N VAL A 59 3.72 -2.48 -4.44
CA VAL A 59 4.37 -3.78 -4.63
C VAL A 59 4.83 -3.91 -6.07
N THR A 60 6.11 -4.23 -6.27
CA THR A 60 6.68 -4.36 -7.61
C THR A 60 6.39 -5.72 -8.23
N GLN A 61 6.47 -5.82 -9.56
CA GLN A 61 6.28 -7.08 -10.28
C GLN A 61 7.27 -8.16 -9.85
N ALA A 62 8.54 -7.80 -9.65
CA ALA A 62 9.56 -8.74 -9.16
C ALA A 62 9.22 -9.28 -7.77
N PHE A 63 8.80 -8.40 -6.85
CA PHE A 63 8.45 -8.84 -5.50
C PHE A 63 7.17 -9.69 -5.49
N TRP A 64 6.16 -9.32 -6.28
CA TRP A 64 4.97 -10.14 -6.46
C TRP A 64 5.33 -11.53 -6.96
N GLN A 65 6.13 -11.63 -8.04
CA GLN A 65 6.56 -12.90 -8.62
C GLN A 65 7.33 -13.77 -7.62
N ALA A 66 8.18 -13.19 -6.78
CA ALA A 66 8.91 -13.95 -5.77
C ALA A 66 7.99 -14.63 -4.73
N VAL A 67 6.81 -14.06 -4.47
CA VAL A 67 5.84 -14.55 -3.47
C VAL A 67 4.78 -15.46 -4.10
N THR A 68 4.29 -15.11 -5.30
CA THR A 68 3.14 -15.78 -5.94
C THR A 68 3.55 -16.70 -7.08
N ARG A 69 4.75 -16.50 -7.65
CA ARG A 69 5.25 -17.12 -8.90
C ARG A 69 4.46 -16.74 -10.16
N GLU A 70 3.70 -15.65 -10.10
CA GLU A 70 2.91 -15.13 -11.22
C GLU A 70 3.36 -13.72 -11.59
N THR A 71 3.07 -13.30 -12.82
CA THR A 71 3.29 -11.91 -13.31
C THR A 71 2.13 -11.49 -14.21
N PRO A 72 0.93 -11.19 -13.66
CA PRO A 72 -0.26 -10.88 -14.45
C PRO A 72 -0.23 -9.48 -15.09
N ALA A 73 0.84 -8.70 -14.86
CA ALA A 73 0.93 -7.33 -15.31
C ALA A 73 0.96 -7.21 -16.84
N TYR A 74 0.11 -6.32 -17.37
CA TYR A 74 0.14 -5.84 -18.74
C TYR A 74 1.34 -4.92 -19.00
N PHE A 75 1.69 -4.06 -18.05
CA PHE A 75 2.80 -3.12 -18.21
C PHE A 75 4.11 -3.70 -17.66
N SER A 76 4.81 -4.50 -18.45
CA SER A 76 6.01 -5.22 -17.99
C SER A 76 7.15 -4.32 -17.48
N GLY A 77 7.73 -4.73 -16.35
CA GLY A 77 8.98 -4.20 -15.80
C GLY A 77 9.16 -4.57 -14.34
N GLU A 78 10.30 -5.16 -13.98
CA GLU A 78 10.54 -5.72 -12.63
C GLU A 78 10.28 -4.74 -11.48
N GLN A 79 10.64 -3.47 -11.67
CA GLN A 79 10.49 -2.40 -10.68
C GLN A 79 9.20 -1.59 -10.84
N ARG A 80 8.33 -1.95 -11.78
CA ARG A 80 7.01 -1.34 -11.93
C ARG A 80 6.04 -1.95 -10.92
N PRO A 81 4.97 -1.21 -10.54
CA PRO A 81 3.89 -1.79 -9.76
C PRO A 81 3.32 -3.03 -10.45
N VAL A 82 3.01 -4.06 -9.67
CA VAL A 82 2.15 -5.13 -10.17
C VAL A 82 0.73 -4.59 -10.34
N GLU A 83 0.10 -4.92 -11.44
CA GLU A 83 -1.30 -4.59 -11.74
C GLU A 83 -2.01 -5.79 -12.37
N GLN A 84 -3.32 -5.67 -12.63
CA GLN A 84 -4.23 -6.77 -13.01
C GLN A 84 -4.35 -7.90 -11.97
N VAL A 85 -4.12 -7.57 -10.69
CA VAL A 85 -4.29 -8.51 -9.58
C VAL A 85 -5.68 -8.34 -8.97
N SER A 86 -6.34 -9.46 -8.65
CA SER A 86 -7.60 -9.43 -7.91
C SER A 86 -7.36 -9.02 -6.46
N TRP A 87 -8.43 -8.55 -5.81
CA TRP A 87 -8.39 -8.21 -4.40
C TRP A 87 -8.03 -9.43 -3.52
N ASP A 88 -8.54 -10.62 -3.85
CA ASP A 88 -8.22 -11.87 -3.13
C ASP A 88 -6.75 -12.28 -3.32
N ALA A 89 -6.20 -12.10 -4.53
CA ALA A 89 -4.79 -12.35 -4.78
C ALA A 89 -3.91 -11.40 -3.94
N ALA A 90 -4.29 -10.12 -3.84
CA ALA A 90 -3.56 -9.15 -3.01
C ALA A 90 -3.63 -9.50 -1.51
N ARG A 91 -4.79 -9.98 -1.02
CA ARG A 91 -4.92 -10.49 0.37
C ARG A 91 -4.01 -11.70 0.59
N SER A 92 -4.03 -12.68 -0.31
CA SER A 92 -3.17 -13.88 -0.24
C SER A 92 -1.68 -13.52 -0.25
N PHE A 93 -1.27 -12.57 -1.08
CA PHE A 93 0.08 -12.02 -1.08
C PHE A 93 0.45 -11.44 0.29
N ALA A 94 -0.42 -10.57 0.85
CA ALA A 94 -0.19 -9.94 2.16
C ALA A 94 -0.06 -10.97 3.29
N GLU A 95 -0.87 -12.03 3.27
CA GLU A 95 -0.79 -13.14 4.23
C GLU A 95 0.53 -13.91 4.11
N LYS A 96 0.98 -14.21 2.89
CA LYS A 96 2.26 -14.91 2.63
C LYS A 96 3.45 -14.10 3.13
N ILE A 97 3.51 -12.80 2.84
CA ILE A 97 4.62 -11.95 3.31
C ILE A 97 4.59 -11.82 4.84
N ARG A 98 3.42 -11.71 5.47
CA ARG A 98 3.29 -11.60 6.94
C ARG A 98 3.91 -12.81 7.67
N GLN A 99 3.81 -14.01 7.11
CA GLN A 99 4.39 -15.23 7.68
C GLN A 99 5.92 -15.33 7.53
N LYS A 100 6.50 -14.46 6.69
CA LYS A 100 7.92 -14.50 6.29
C LYS A 100 8.62 -13.15 6.49
N THR A 101 8.00 -12.25 7.24
CA THR A 101 8.57 -10.94 7.58
C THR A 101 9.13 -11.01 9.00
N ASP A 102 10.40 -10.63 9.15
CA ASP A 102 11.12 -10.55 10.43
C ASP A 102 10.72 -9.32 11.28
#